data_AF-A0A6V7JAA6-F1
#
_entry.id   AF-A0A6V7JAA6-F1
#
_cell.length_a   1.000
_cell.length_b   1.000
_cell.length_c   1.000
_cell.angle_alpha   90.00
_cell.angle_beta   90.00
_cell.angle_gamma   90.00
#
_symmetry.space_group_name_H-M   'P 1'
#
loop_
_entity.id
_entity.type
_entity.pdbx_description
1 polymer ?
#
loop_
_entity_poly.entity_id
_entity_poly.type
_entity_poly.pdbx_seq_one_letter_code
_entity_poly.pdbx_strand_id
1 'polypeptide(L)'
;MDVISYNHNDLSATPIINDETEEDIDQDYEEDEQEELPDDESNRIITDTETTIDNSLPLRKSLFPHVPPYILFHSFNSNGHNLSATVTRYMKWKLSTITPQLVRRTLVNSGFRLIKKSEDWIGTWGKHMKSNCFKSLRDSQKVNHFPGTFQIGRKDRLSRNLSRLMAKHGRREFGFVPRTYVLPQDLRNFRQ
;
A
#
# COMPACT_ATOMS: atom_id res chain seq x y z
N MET A 1 -13.39 32.22 41.17
CA MET A 1 -13.34 31.68 39.79
C MET A 1 -11.88 31.64 39.44
N ASP A 2 -11.24 30.52 39.74
CA ASP A 2 -9.79 30.43 39.74
C ASP A 2 -9.24 30.25 38.32
N VAL A 3 -8.33 31.15 38.00
CA VAL A 3 -7.64 31.31 36.73
C VAL A 3 -6.44 30.37 36.74
N ILE A 4 -6.46 29.33 35.90
CA ILE A 4 -5.25 28.53 35.67
C ILE A 4 -4.52 29.15 34.47
N SER A 5 -3.52 29.96 34.79
CA SER A 5 -2.52 30.49 33.86
C SER A 5 -1.65 29.36 33.31
N TYR A 6 -1.61 29.19 31.99
CA TYR A 6 -0.58 28.37 31.35
C TYR A 6 0.68 29.22 31.18
N ASN A 7 1.74 28.84 31.90
CA ASN A 7 3.04 29.48 31.85
C ASN A 7 3.73 29.17 30.51
N HIS A 8 3.90 30.20 29.69
CA HIS A 8 4.78 30.20 28.51
C HIS A 8 6.22 30.44 28.98
N ASN A 9 7.00 29.37 29.17
CA ASN A 9 8.45 29.28 28.97
C ASN A 9 9.02 28.12 29.79
N ASP A 10 9.31 27.01 29.12
CA ASP A 10 10.55 26.26 29.29
C ASP A 10 10.51 25.00 28.42
N LEU A 11 10.85 25.14 27.14
CA LEU A 11 11.44 24.07 26.34
C LEU A 11 12.50 24.69 25.44
N SER A 12 13.61 25.07 26.07
CA SER A 12 14.91 25.19 25.40
C SER A 12 15.21 23.88 24.67
N ALA A 13 15.59 24.00 23.40
CA ALA A 13 16.16 22.99 22.51
C ALA A 13 16.50 21.64 23.16
N THR A 14 15.58 20.67 23.06
CA THR A 14 15.96 19.27 23.19
C THR A 14 16.65 18.84 21.90
N PRO A 15 17.81 18.16 21.98
CA PRO A 15 18.53 17.76 20.80
C PRO A 15 17.66 16.81 19.96
N ILE A 16 17.76 16.95 18.64
CA ILE A 16 17.27 15.94 17.70
C ILE A 16 18.08 14.69 17.99
N ILE A 17 17.54 13.80 18.82
CA ILE A 17 18.06 12.45 18.95
C ILE A 17 17.71 11.76 17.64
N ASN A 18 18.72 11.61 16.78
CA ASN A 18 18.72 10.65 15.68
C ASN A 18 18.62 9.26 16.31
N ASP A 19 17.40 8.80 16.49
CA ASP A 19 17.09 7.41 16.85
C ASP A 19 17.23 6.57 15.57
N GLU A 20 18.48 6.39 15.12
CA GLU A 20 18.90 5.49 14.04
C GLU A 20 19.05 4.05 14.56
N THR A 21 18.08 3.57 15.32
CA THR A 21 17.92 2.13 15.54
C THR A 21 16.62 1.69 14.89
N GLU A 22 16.72 1.40 13.59
CA GLU A 22 15.82 0.46 12.94
C GLU A 22 16.08 -0.94 13.54
N GLU A 23 15.71 -1.13 14.81
CA GLU A 23 15.37 -2.47 15.30
C GLU A 23 13.95 -2.76 14.80
N ASP A 24 13.89 -3.07 13.50
CA ASP A 24 12.78 -3.83 12.96
C ASP A 24 12.77 -5.15 13.72
N ILE A 25 11.76 -5.33 14.58
CA ILE A 25 11.44 -6.62 15.16
C ILE A 25 11.28 -7.58 13.99
N ASP A 26 12.26 -8.46 13.81
CA ASP A 26 12.23 -9.59 12.89
C ASP A 26 10.93 -10.35 13.17
N GLN A 27 9.95 -10.19 12.30
CA GLN A 27 8.92 -11.19 12.15
C GLN A 27 9.50 -12.23 11.22
N ASP A 28 9.86 -13.35 11.82
CA ASP A 28 10.36 -14.56 11.20
C ASP A 28 9.75 -14.76 9.81
N TYR A 29 10.63 -14.75 8.81
CA TYR A 29 10.31 -15.01 7.42
C TYR A 29 10.14 -16.52 7.25
N GLU A 30 9.01 -17.05 7.70
CA GLU A 30 8.59 -18.41 7.36
C GLU A 30 8.31 -18.45 5.85
N GLU A 31 9.05 -19.32 5.14
CA GLU A 31 8.72 -19.73 3.79
C GLU A 31 7.55 -20.70 3.87
N ASP A 32 6.31 -20.19 3.73
CA ASP A 32 5.13 -21.05 3.69
C ASP A 32 5.20 -21.99 2.46
N GLU A 33 5.29 -23.29 2.72
CA GLU A 33 5.13 -24.36 1.74
C GLU A 33 3.73 -24.27 1.12
N GLN A 34 3.66 -24.29 -0.22
CA GLN A 34 2.41 -24.14 -0.97
C GLN A 34 1.72 -25.50 -1.16
N GLU A 35 0.52 -25.64 -0.60
CA GLU A 35 -0.47 -26.61 -1.10
C GLU A 35 -1.08 -26.10 -2.41
N GLU A 36 -1.00 -26.91 -3.47
CA GLU A 36 -1.77 -26.70 -4.70
C GLU A 36 -3.24 -27.08 -4.44
N LEU A 37 -4.14 -26.10 -4.49
CA LEU A 37 -5.58 -26.35 -4.44
C LEU A 37 -6.20 -26.37 -5.85
N PRO A 38 -7.18 -27.26 -6.10
CA PRO A 38 -7.80 -27.41 -7.42
C PRO A 38 -8.77 -26.26 -7.74
N ASP A 39 -8.93 -25.99 -9.03
CA ASP A 39 -9.93 -25.06 -9.58
C ASP A 39 -11.35 -25.53 -9.25
N ASP A 40 -12.10 -24.75 -8.47
CA ASP A 40 -13.54 -24.96 -8.26
C ASP A 40 -14.35 -23.86 -8.96
N GLU A 41 -15.09 -24.29 -9.99
CA GLU A 41 -16.14 -23.53 -10.65
C GLU A 41 -17.40 -23.54 -9.78
N SER A 42 -17.68 -22.44 -9.08
CA SER A 42 -19.01 -21.83 -8.99
C SER A 42 -19.11 -20.89 -7.80
N ASN A 43 -19.46 -19.62 -8.08
CA ASN A 43 -20.46 -18.84 -7.34
C ASN A 43 -20.48 -17.41 -7.89
N ARG A 44 -21.46 -17.16 -8.77
CA ARG A 44 -21.76 -15.83 -9.30
C ARG A 44 -22.80 -15.17 -8.39
N ILE A 45 -22.41 -14.12 -7.68
CA ILE A 45 -23.35 -13.14 -7.12
C ILE A 45 -23.26 -11.89 -8.00
N ILE A 46 -24.39 -11.56 -8.63
CA ILE A 46 -24.60 -10.39 -9.49
C ILE A 46 -24.87 -9.19 -8.59
N THR A 47 -24.16 -8.09 -8.82
CA THR A 47 -24.68 -6.75 -8.48
C THR A 47 -24.38 -5.79 -9.62
N ASP A 48 -25.45 -5.28 -10.21
CA ASP A 48 -25.45 -4.35 -11.33
C ASP A 48 -25.05 -2.95 -10.88
N THR A 49 -24.11 -2.34 -11.61
CA THR A 49 -24.07 -0.89 -11.84
C THR A 49 -23.42 -0.65 -13.20
N GLU A 50 -24.27 -0.50 -14.22
CA GLU A 50 -23.85 -0.18 -15.58
C GLU A 50 -23.33 1.25 -15.66
N THR A 51 -22.01 1.38 -15.78
CA THR A 51 -21.43 2.46 -16.59
C THR A 51 -20.95 1.78 -17.85
N THR A 52 -21.48 2.16 -19.02
CA THR A 52 -21.11 1.63 -20.33
C THR A 52 -19.63 1.96 -20.61
N ILE A 53 -18.74 1.09 -20.13
CA ILE A 53 -17.33 1.09 -20.49
C ILE A 53 -17.27 0.52 -21.90
N ASP A 54 -16.81 1.32 -22.86
CA ASP A 54 -16.41 0.85 -24.18
C ASP A 54 -15.31 -0.21 -23.98
N ASN A 55 -15.72 -1.48 -23.94
CA ASN A 55 -14.90 -2.66 -23.68
C ASN A 55 -13.99 -3.02 -24.88
N SER A 56 -13.90 -2.16 -25.89
CA SER A 56 -13.13 -2.47 -27.11
C SER A 56 -11.64 -2.19 -27.00
N LEU A 57 -11.22 -1.30 -26.08
CA LEU A 57 -9.82 -0.87 -25.99
C LEU A 57 -9.18 -1.30 -24.66
N PRO A 58 -7.98 -1.90 -24.70
CA PRO A 58 -7.26 -2.36 -23.50
C PRO A 58 -6.65 -1.21 -22.67
N LEU A 59 -6.84 0.03 -23.11
CA LEU A 59 -6.28 1.23 -22.51
C LEU A 59 -7.41 2.23 -22.23
N ARG A 60 -7.39 2.81 -21.03
CA ARG A 60 -8.26 3.91 -20.62
C ARG A 60 -7.49 5.23 -20.63
N LYS A 61 -8.11 6.30 -21.11
CA LYS A 61 -7.54 7.65 -21.07
C LYS A 61 -7.35 8.10 -19.62
N SER A 62 -6.26 8.82 -19.35
CA SER A 62 -6.04 9.42 -18.04
C SER A 62 -7.09 10.47 -17.70
N LEU A 63 -7.48 10.52 -16.43
CA LEU A 63 -8.30 11.61 -15.86
C LEU A 63 -7.45 12.87 -15.58
N PHE A 64 -6.13 12.75 -15.60
CA PHE A 64 -5.20 13.83 -15.32
C PHE A 64 -4.61 14.40 -16.62
N PRO A 65 -4.53 15.75 -16.77
CA PRO A 65 -3.88 16.38 -17.91
C PRO A 65 -2.44 15.89 -18.10
N HIS A 66 -2.01 15.73 -19.35
CA HIS A 66 -0.65 15.32 -19.73
C HIS A 66 -0.18 13.95 -19.19
N VAL A 67 -1.10 13.11 -18.70
CA VAL A 67 -0.79 11.74 -18.28
C VAL A 67 -1.19 10.75 -19.38
N PRO A 68 -0.27 9.86 -19.84
CA PRO A 68 -0.57 8.85 -20.85
C PRO A 68 -1.74 7.92 -20.46
N PRO A 69 -2.40 7.27 -21.44
CA PRO A 69 -3.41 6.26 -21.14
C PRO A 69 -2.81 5.08 -20.37
N TYR A 70 -3.62 4.42 -19.54
CA TYR A 70 -3.20 3.32 -18.69
C TYR A 70 -4.01 2.06 -18.99
N ILE A 71 -3.46 0.90 -18.60
CA ILE A 71 -4.06 -0.41 -18.84
C ILE A 71 -5.39 -0.50 -18.09
N LEU A 72 -6.44 -0.89 -18.82
CA LEU A 72 -7.73 -1.20 -18.23
C LEU A 72 -7.69 -2.65 -17.72
N PHE A 73 -7.70 -2.82 -16.40
CA PHE A 73 -7.83 -4.14 -15.79
C PHE A 73 -9.27 -4.64 -15.93
N HIS A 74 -9.39 -5.83 -16.50
CA HIS A 74 -10.65 -6.55 -16.59
C HIS A 74 -10.94 -7.26 -15.27
N SER A 75 -12.20 -7.24 -14.86
CA SER A 75 -12.63 -7.91 -13.64
C SER A 75 -12.32 -9.41 -13.71
N PHE A 76 -12.10 -10.03 -12.56
CA PHE A 76 -11.84 -11.47 -12.42
C PHE A 76 -12.96 -12.34 -13.01
N ASN A 77 -14.19 -11.83 -13.05
CA ASN A 77 -15.39 -12.52 -13.56
C ASN A 77 -15.70 -12.22 -15.03
N SER A 78 -14.98 -11.32 -15.68
CA SER A 78 -15.17 -11.00 -17.11
C SER A 78 -14.34 -11.88 -18.01
N ASN A 79 -14.83 -12.15 -19.22
CA ASN A 79 -14.04 -12.78 -20.26
C ASN A 79 -12.96 -11.80 -20.73
N GLY A 80 -11.70 -12.22 -20.67
CA GLY A 80 -10.56 -11.35 -20.96
C GLY A 80 -10.52 -10.84 -22.41
N HIS A 81 -9.76 -9.77 -22.63
CA HIS A 81 -9.53 -9.24 -23.97
C HIS A 81 -8.35 -9.97 -24.66
N ASN A 82 -8.49 -10.27 -25.96
CA ASN A 82 -7.38 -10.77 -26.77
C ASN A 82 -6.46 -9.61 -27.16
N LEU A 83 -5.49 -9.31 -26.30
CA LEU A 83 -4.41 -8.39 -26.63
C LEU A 83 -3.46 -9.02 -27.65
N SER A 84 -3.04 -8.24 -28.66
CA SER A 84 -2.04 -8.66 -29.64
C SER A 84 -0.76 -9.13 -28.95
N ALA A 85 -0.16 -10.22 -29.45
CA ALA A 85 1.08 -10.77 -28.93
C ALA A 85 2.20 -9.73 -28.83
N THR A 86 2.21 -8.72 -29.72
CA THR A 86 3.16 -7.60 -29.71
C THR A 86 3.09 -6.78 -28.43
N VAL A 87 1.90 -6.61 -27.83
CA VAL A 87 1.71 -5.87 -26.58
C VAL A 87 1.92 -6.81 -25.40
N THR A 88 1.26 -7.96 -25.42
CA THR A 88 1.30 -8.95 -24.35
C THR A 88 2.72 -9.38 -24.04
N ARG A 89 3.65 -9.39 -25.02
CA ARG A 89 5.08 -9.72 -24.78
C ARG A 89 5.74 -8.88 -23.69
N TYR A 90 5.32 -7.64 -23.49
CA TYR A 90 5.84 -6.74 -22.46
C TYR A 90 5.03 -6.74 -21.16
N MET A 91 3.82 -7.32 -21.18
CA MET A 91 2.94 -7.39 -20.01
C MET A 91 3.29 -8.58 -19.12
N LYS A 92 4.41 -8.47 -18.39
CA LYS A 92 4.91 -9.51 -17.50
C LYS A 92 4.69 -9.13 -16.04
N TRP A 93 4.04 -10.00 -15.29
CA TRP A 93 3.78 -9.82 -13.85
C TRP A 93 4.54 -10.85 -13.04
N LYS A 94 5.36 -10.39 -12.08
CA LYS A 94 6.10 -11.28 -11.18
C LYS A 94 5.16 -11.83 -10.12
N LEU A 95 5.07 -13.16 -10.07
CA LEU A 95 4.33 -13.86 -9.03
C LEU A 95 5.10 -13.84 -7.71
N SER A 96 4.35 -13.67 -6.62
CA SER A 96 4.79 -13.95 -5.27
C SER A 96 3.90 -15.03 -4.64
N THR A 97 4.38 -15.63 -3.57
CA THR A 97 3.63 -16.61 -2.77
C THR A 97 2.30 -16.04 -2.27
N ILE A 98 2.30 -14.76 -1.88
CA ILE A 98 1.12 -14.08 -1.30
C ILE A 98 0.21 -13.42 -2.34
N THR A 99 0.45 -13.60 -3.65
CA THR A 99 -0.40 -12.98 -4.68
C THR A 99 -1.80 -13.61 -4.65
N PRO A 100 -2.87 -12.88 -4.30
CA PRO A 100 -4.21 -13.45 -4.17
C PRO A 100 -4.75 -13.99 -5.50
N GLN A 101 -5.59 -15.04 -5.46
CA GLN A 101 -6.18 -15.62 -6.67
C GLN A 101 -6.97 -14.59 -7.49
N LEU A 102 -7.69 -13.70 -6.81
CA LEU A 102 -8.39 -12.58 -7.44
C LEU A 102 -7.48 -11.70 -8.29
N VAL A 103 -6.28 -11.38 -7.77
CA VAL A 103 -5.28 -10.59 -8.47
C VAL A 103 -4.74 -11.37 -9.67
N ARG A 104 -4.43 -12.67 -9.49
CA ARG A 104 -3.98 -13.54 -10.58
C ARG A 104 -4.98 -13.59 -11.72
N ARG A 105 -6.27 -13.78 -11.42
CA ARG A 105 -7.34 -13.85 -12.43
C ARG A 105 -7.53 -12.52 -13.15
N THR A 106 -7.56 -11.41 -12.42
CA THR A 106 -7.62 -10.04 -12.97
C THR A 106 -6.47 -9.79 -13.94
N LEU A 107 -5.25 -10.21 -13.58
CA LEU A 107 -4.06 -10.06 -14.43
C LEU A 107 -4.17 -10.85 -15.73
N VAL A 108 -4.54 -12.14 -15.64
CA VAL A 108 -4.68 -13.02 -16.80
C VAL A 108 -5.79 -12.51 -17.73
N ASN A 109 -6.94 -12.12 -17.19
CA ASN A 109 -8.05 -11.56 -17.96
C ASN A 109 -7.67 -10.23 -18.65
N SER A 110 -6.70 -9.51 -18.09
CA SER A 110 -6.17 -8.27 -18.65
C SER A 110 -4.99 -8.48 -19.60
N GLY A 111 -4.65 -9.73 -19.94
CA GLY A 111 -3.59 -10.09 -20.88
C GLY A 111 -2.17 -10.08 -20.31
N PHE A 112 -2.00 -10.09 -18.98
CA PHE A 112 -0.67 -10.25 -18.38
C PHE A 112 -0.23 -11.71 -18.38
N ARG A 113 1.07 -11.92 -18.60
CA ARG A 113 1.73 -13.20 -18.34
C ARG A 113 2.34 -13.21 -16.94
N LEU A 114 1.93 -14.20 -16.16
CA LEU A 114 2.46 -14.44 -14.83
C LEU A 114 3.83 -15.16 -14.94
N ILE A 115 4.86 -14.63 -14.29
CA ILE A 115 6.22 -15.16 -14.34
C ILE A 115 6.74 -15.44 -12.92
N LYS A 116 7.44 -16.56 -12.72
CA LYS A 116 8.05 -16.91 -11.41
C LYS A 116 9.49 -16.42 -11.29
N LYS A 117 10.30 -16.62 -12.34
CA LYS A 117 11.74 -16.32 -12.37
C LYS A 117 12.06 -15.40 -13.55
N SER A 118 12.19 -14.10 -13.29
CA SER A 118 12.76 -13.11 -14.22
C SER A 118 12.85 -11.75 -13.51
N GLU A 119 13.79 -10.92 -13.93
CA GLU A 119 13.85 -9.50 -13.56
C GLU A 119 13.09 -8.60 -14.55
N ASP A 120 12.71 -9.14 -15.70
CA ASP A 120 11.95 -8.43 -16.73
C ASP A 120 10.44 -8.55 -16.46
N TRP A 121 9.97 -7.73 -15.52
CA TRP A 121 8.57 -7.60 -15.10
C TRP A 121 8.20 -6.14 -14.94
N ILE A 122 6.90 -5.84 -15.00
CA ILE A 122 6.37 -4.47 -14.85
C ILE A 122 5.52 -4.30 -13.58
N GLY A 123 5.01 -5.40 -13.02
CA GLY A 123 4.25 -5.37 -11.77
C GLY A 123 4.50 -6.59 -10.89
N THR A 124 4.35 -6.42 -9.58
CA THR A 124 4.33 -7.50 -8.59
C THR A 124 3.38 -7.15 -7.45
N TRP A 125 2.76 -8.19 -6.87
CA TRP A 125 2.03 -8.08 -5.61
C TRP A 125 2.79 -8.89 -4.59
N GLY A 126 3.44 -8.24 -3.62
CA GLY A 126 4.33 -8.91 -2.68
C GLY A 126 4.25 -8.35 -1.27
N LYS A 127 5.00 -8.97 -0.36
CA LYS A 127 5.17 -8.49 1.01
C LYS A 127 5.84 -7.10 0.98
N HIS A 128 5.72 -6.36 2.08
CA HIS A 128 6.48 -5.12 2.26
C HIS A 128 7.98 -5.39 2.08
N MET A 129 8.64 -4.57 1.25
CA MET A 129 10.09 -4.63 1.09
C MET A 129 10.78 -3.60 1.98
N LYS A 130 12.04 -3.87 2.34
CA LYS A 130 12.89 -2.94 3.09
C LYS A 130 13.11 -1.65 2.29
N SER A 131 13.29 -0.53 2.98
CA SER A 131 13.43 0.80 2.36
C SER A 131 14.55 0.83 1.29
N ASN A 132 15.70 0.23 1.59
CA ASN A 132 16.82 0.17 0.65
C ASN A 132 16.54 -0.68 -0.61
N CYS A 133 15.62 -1.64 -0.54
CA CYS A 133 15.26 -2.46 -1.70
C CYS A 133 14.46 -1.68 -2.76
N PHE A 134 13.80 -0.58 -2.39
CA PHE A 134 13.12 0.26 -3.39
C PHE A 134 14.11 0.90 -4.38
N LYS A 135 15.37 1.08 -3.98
CA LYS A 135 16.43 1.64 -4.85
C LYS A 135 16.83 0.70 -5.99
N SER A 136 16.54 -0.60 -5.89
CA SER A 136 16.83 -1.56 -6.95
C SER A 136 15.70 -1.71 -7.99
N LEU A 137 14.55 -1.05 -7.77
CA LEU A 137 13.44 -1.06 -8.71
C LEU A 137 13.77 -0.22 -9.95
N ARG A 138 13.42 -0.74 -11.13
CA ARG A 138 13.46 0.02 -12.38
C ARG A 138 12.26 0.96 -12.46
N ASP A 139 12.38 2.06 -13.20
CA ASP A 139 11.31 3.07 -13.35
C ASP A 139 9.98 2.48 -13.88
N SER A 140 10.07 1.42 -14.69
CA SER A 140 8.93 0.70 -15.27
C SER A 140 8.29 -0.30 -14.30
N GLN A 141 8.98 -0.68 -13.22
CA GLN A 141 8.51 -1.67 -12.25
C GLN A 141 7.58 -1.03 -11.23
N LYS A 142 6.45 -1.70 -10.97
CA LYS A 142 5.45 -1.29 -10.00
C LYS A 142 5.30 -2.34 -8.92
N VAL A 143 5.22 -1.88 -7.68
CA VAL A 143 5.00 -2.69 -6.48
C VAL A 143 3.77 -2.18 -5.75
N ASN A 144 3.13 -3.02 -4.96
CA ASN A 144 1.89 -2.71 -4.25
C ASN A 144 2.09 -1.95 -2.91
N HIS A 145 3.32 -1.57 -2.57
CA HIS A 145 3.65 -0.89 -1.32
C HIS A 145 4.52 0.33 -1.57
N PHE A 146 4.23 1.45 -0.88
CA PHE A 146 5.11 2.61 -0.87
C PHE A 146 6.19 2.48 0.22
N PRO A 147 7.37 3.09 0.05
CA PRO A 147 8.35 3.19 1.12
C PRO A 147 7.79 4.03 2.27
N GLY A 148 8.04 3.62 3.52
CA GLY A 148 7.68 4.38 4.72
C GLY A 148 6.20 4.34 5.13
N THR A 149 5.35 3.53 4.50
CA THR A 149 3.93 3.39 4.87
C THR A 149 3.71 3.02 6.34
N PHE A 150 4.69 2.41 7.00
CA PHE A 150 4.67 2.11 8.43
C PHE A 150 4.48 3.35 9.31
N GLN A 151 4.83 4.55 8.82
CA GLN A 151 4.58 5.82 9.52
C GLN A 151 3.09 6.11 9.74
N ILE A 152 2.22 5.50 8.92
CA ILE A 152 0.76 5.64 8.98
C ILE A 152 0.11 4.30 9.35
N GLY A 153 0.63 3.18 8.85
CA GLY A 153 0.07 1.85 9.09
C GLY A 153 0.28 1.31 10.51
N ARG A 154 1.40 1.67 11.16
CA ARG A 154 1.64 1.25 12.55
C ARG A 154 1.00 2.25 13.51
N LYS A 155 0.16 1.76 14.42
CA LYS A 155 -0.59 2.60 15.38
C LYS A 155 0.31 3.48 16.25
N ASP A 156 1.47 2.98 16.67
CA ASP A 156 2.42 3.72 17.51
C ASP A 156 3.10 4.87 16.75
N ARG A 157 3.49 4.65 15.49
CA ARG A 157 4.07 5.68 14.62
C ARG A 157 3.01 6.68 14.19
N LEU A 158 1.82 6.20 13.81
CA LEU A 158 0.66 7.01 13.46
C LEU A 158 0.30 7.98 14.59
N SER A 159 0.14 7.47 15.82
CA SER A 159 -0.20 8.29 16.99
C SER A 159 0.82 9.41 17.22
N ARG A 160 2.12 9.08 17.17
CA ARG A 160 3.20 10.07 17.32
C ARG A 160 3.18 11.12 16.21
N ASN A 161 2.99 10.70 14.96
CA ASN A 161 2.97 11.60 13.81
C ASN A 161 1.76 12.54 13.85
N LEU A 162 0.56 12.02 14.16
CA LEU A 162 -0.64 12.83 14.34
C LEU A 162 -0.52 13.79 15.52
N SER A 163 0.10 13.36 16.63
CA SER A 163 0.34 14.23 17.79
C SER A 163 1.26 15.41 17.44
N ARG A 164 2.33 15.17 16.66
CA ARG A 164 3.22 16.22 16.13
C ARG A 164 2.47 17.18 15.21
N LEU A 165 1.64 16.67 14.31
CA LEU A 165 0.85 17.49 13.39
C LEU A 165 -0.21 18.31 14.14
N MET A 166 -0.89 17.73 15.13
CA MET A 166 -1.83 18.44 15.99
C MET A 166 -1.16 19.54 16.80
N ALA A 167 0.07 19.32 17.30
CA ALA A 167 0.83 20.36 17.99
C ALA A 167 1.21 21.52 17.05
N LYS A 168 1.51 21.23 15.78
CA LYS A 168 1.91 22.23 14.78
C LYS A 168 0.74 23.00 14.17
N HIS A 169 -0.35 22.32 13.86
CA HIS A 169 -1.49 22.86 13.09
C HIS A 169 -2.75 23.08 13.94
N GLY A 170 -2.70 22.67 15.22
CA GLY A 170 -3.78 22.85 16.18
C GLY A 170 -4.88 21.81 16.09
N ARG A 171 -5.79 21.87 17.08
CA ARG A 171 -6.94 20.96 17.20
C ARG A 171 -8.04 21.18 16.17
N ARG A 172 -8.06 22.32 15.48
CA ARG A 172 -9.07 22.56 14.43
C ARG A 172 -8.91 21.56 13.28
N GLU A 173 -7.67 21.28 12.88
CA GLU A 173 -7.37 20.37 11.77
C GLU A 173 -7.26 18.91 12.22
N PHE A 174 -6.70 18.67 13.41
CA PHE A 174 -6.40 17.31 13.92
C PHE A 174 -7.22 16.89 15.15
N GLY A 175 -8.30 17.62 15.47
CA GLY A 175 -9.13 17.35 16.64
C GLY A 175 -9.98 16.08 16.56
N PHE A 176 -10.06 15.47 15.37
CA PHE A 176 -10.68 14.17 15.16
C PHE A 176 -9.85 13.00 15.73
N VAL A 177 -8.57 13.23 16.03
CA VAL A 177 -7.66 12.19 16.52
C VAL A 177 -7.95 11.94 18.01
N PRO A 178 -8.30 10.71 18.42
CA PRO A 178 -8.53 10.40 19.83
C PRO A 178 -7.24 10.52 20.63
N ARG A 179 -7.36 10.94 21.90
CA ARG A 179 -6.23 10.96 22.83
C ARG A 179 -5.66 9.53 22.94
N THR A 180 -4.42 9.36 22.52
CA THR A 180 -3.76 8.06 22.40
C THR A 180 -2.42 8.12 23.12
N TYR A 181 -2.03 7.02 23.76
CA TYR A 181 -0.77 6.88 24.48
C TYR A 181 -0.03 5.65 23.98
N VAL A 182 1.26 5.80 23.71
CA VAL A 182 2.15 4.71 23.31
C VAL A 182 2.93 4.27 24.54
N LEU A 183 2.60 3.08 25.05
CA LEU A 183 3.27 2.51 26.21
C LEU A 183 4.51 1.71 25.77
N PRO A 184 5.58 1.67 26.60
CA PRO A 184 5.69 2.23 27.94
C PRO A 184 6.04 3.73 28.01
N GLN A 185 6.38 4.36 26.88
CA GLN A 185 6.93 5.72 26.83
C GLN A 185 5.99 6.77 27.46
N ASP A 186 4.69 6.64 27.22
CA ASP A 186 3.68 7.58 27.69
C ASP A 186 3.03 7.19 29.03
N LEU A 187 3.59 6.21 29.76
CA LEU A 187 2.98 5.66 30.97
C LEU A 187 2.71 6.72 32.05
N ARG A 188 3.57 7.72 32.18
CA ARG A 188 3.39 8.82 33.15
C ARG A 188 2.18 9.69 32.80
N ASN A 189 2.03 10.04 31.52
CA ASN A 189 0.91 10.85 31.04
C ASN A 189 -0.41 10.08 31.06
N PHE A 190 -0.35 8.76 30.90
CA PHE A 190 -1.51 7.89 30.99
C PHE A 190 -2.06 7.75 32.42
N ARG A 191 -1.21 7.86 33.44
CA ARG A 191 -1.59 7.71 34.86
C ARG A 191 -2.13 8.98 35.52
N GLN A 192 -2.11 10.12 34.83
CA GLN A 192 -2.66 11.41 35.30
C GLN A 192 -4.11 11.56 34.87
#